data_AF-A0A956CHK3-F1
#
_entry.id   AF-A0A956CHK3-F1
#
_cell.length_a   1.000
_cell.length_b   1.000
_cell.length_c   1.000
_cell.angle_alpha   90.00
_cell.angle_beta   90.00
_cell.angle_gamma   90.00
#
_symmetry.space_group_name_H-M   'P 1'
#
loop_
_entity.id
_entity.type
_entity.pdbx_description
1 polymer ?
#
loop_
_entity_poly.entity_id
_entity_poly.type
_entity_poly.pdbx_seq_one_letter_code
_entity_poly.pdbx_strand_id
1 'polypeptide(L)'
;SGSTAVHTRDGKLFIAGQDRPARHTHGGAPARIGQVTFAVTNDGAAPRTIEAKSVELLHDSSCEKPASTVRSKPKLASVMFDDDEDYRGATTRLAIPPGTSKDVVVQFEPVEAYMAWCDRFAIRVGFSVDGKETLSAVADLRVIRVQPLRE
;
A
#
# COMPACT_ATOMS: atom_id res chain seq x y z
N SER A 1 5.30 2.86 13.62
CA SER A 1 4.81 2.66 12.25
C SER A 1 6.03 2.53 11.36
N GLY A 2 6.04 1.56 10.47
CA GLY A 2 7.00 1.32 9.39
C GLY A 2 6.59 1.93 8.06
N SER A 3 5.45 2.62 7.99
CA SER A 3 5.04 3.35 6.80
C SER A 3 6.05 4.42 6.42
N THR A 4 6.24 4.60 5.12
CA THR A 4 7.19 5.59 4.59
C THR A 4 6.47 6.62 3.72
N ALA A 5 7.01 7.83 3.73
CA ALA A 5 6.73 8.86 2.75
C ALA A 5 7.94 9.00 1.83
N VAL A 6 7.69 9.10 0.53
CA VAL A 6 8.68 9.33 -0.50
C VAL A 6 8.27 10.53 -1.34
N HIS A 7 9.26 11.20 -1.91
CA HIS A 7 9.04 12.34 -2.79
C HIS A 7 9.96 12.26 -4.00
N THR A 8 9.52 12.86 -5.10
CA THR A 8 10.36 13.07 -6.27
C THR A 8 11.55 13.96 -5.95
N ARG A 9 12.64 13.88 -6.72
CA ARG A 9 13.85 14.72 -6.48
C ARG A 9 13.58 16.23 -6.47
N ASP A 10 12.58 16.68 -7.22
CA ASP A 10 12.16 18.09 -7.27
C ASP A 10 11.26 18.49 -6.08
N GLY A 11 10.90 17.53 -5.21
CA GLY A 11 10.05 17.72 -4.04
C GLY A 11 8.63 18.14 -4.38
N LYS A 12 8.14 17.88 -5.60
CA LYS A 12 6.80 18.33 -6.05
C LYS A 12 5.73 17.26 -5.95
N LEU A 13 6.10 15.99 -5.96
CA LEU A 13 5.16 14.88 -5.78
C LEU A 13 5.55 14.08 -4.54
N PHE A 14 4.59 13.90 -3.64
CA PHE A 14 4.72 13.13 -2.40
C PHE A 14 3.79 11.92 -2.44
N ILE A 15 4.27 10.77 -1.99
CA ILE A 15 3.50 9.53 -1.84
C ILE A 15 3.79 8.97 -0.44
N ALA A 16 2.76 8.85 0.40
CA ALA A 16 2.88 8.38 1.77
C ALA A 16 1.96 7.19 2.02
N GLY A 17 2.52 6.08 2.53
CA GLY A 17 1.73 4.91 2.88
C GLY A 17 0.78 5.20 4.04
N GLN A 18 -0.45 4.69 3.93
CA GLN A 18 -1.43 4.78 5.00
C GLN A 18 -1.55 3.48 5.78
N ASP A 19 -1.34 3.54 7.09
CA ASP A 19 -1.54 2.40 7.98
C ASP A 19 -3.01 1.95 7.93
N ARG A 20 -3.25 0.68 7.64
CA ARG A 20 -4.61 0.10 7.65
C ARG A 20 -4.69 -1.10 8.59
N PRO A 21 -5.75 -1.20 9.41
CA PRO A 21 -5.99 -2.39 10.19
C PRO A 21 -6.55 -3.52 9.32
N ALA A 22 -6.11 -4.75 9.59
CA ALA A 22 -6.73 -5.97 9.09
C ALA A 22 -7.00 -6.91 10.28
N ARG A 23 -8.00 -7.78 10.18
CA ARG A 23 -8.40 -8.63 11.31
C ARG A 23 -8.53 -10.09 10.90
N HIS A 24 -8.19 -10.97 11.83
CA HIS A 24 -8.49 -12.39 11.74
C HIS A 24 -8.76 -12.98 13.13
N THR A 25 -9.47 -14.10 13.17
CA THR A 25 -9.79 -14.79 14.43
C THR A 25 -8.68 -15.76 14.82
N HIS A 26 -8.41 -15.92 16.13
CA HIS A 26 -7.50 -16.95 16.62
C HIS A 26 -8.01 -18.35 16.26
N GLY A 27 -7.18 -19.13 15.57
CA GLY A 27 -7.56 -20.45 15.04
C GLY A 27 -8.49 -20.40 13.82
N GLY A 28 -8.85 -19.20 13.34
CA GLY A 28 -9.64 -18.98 12.14
C GLY A 28 -8.80 -18.75 10.89
N ALA A 29 -9.48 -18.40 9.79
CA ALA A 29 -8.83 -18.04 8.53
C ALA A 29 -7.97 -16.77 8.68
N PRO A 30 -6.86 -16.63 7.92
CA PRO A 30 -6.03 -15.44 7.91
C PRO A 30 -6.78 -14.21 7.37
N ALA A 31 -6.24 -13.02 7.66
CA ALA A 31 -6.72 -11.80 7.03
C ALA A 31 -6.37 -11.82 5.55
N ARG A 32 -7.34 -11.50 4.68
CA ARG A 32 -7.13 -11.39 3.23
C ARG A 32 -6.99 -9.93 2.84
N ILE A 33 -5.86 -9.57 2.26
CA ILE A 33 -5.53 -8.19 1.85
C ILE A 33 -5.32 -8.17 0.33
N GLY A 34 -6.11 -7.38 -0.40
CA GLY A 34 -5.99 -7.23 -1.86
C GLY A 34 -5.82 -5.79 -2.33
N GLN A 35 -5.68 -4.84 -1.39
CA GLN A 35 -5.47 -3.44 -1.70
C GLN A 35 -4.69 -2.73 -0.60
N VAL A 36 -4.11 -1.59 -0.96
CA VAL A 36 -3.40 -0.69 -0.06
C VAL A 36 -3.65 0.77 -0.48
N THR A 37 -3.63 1.69 0.48
CA THR A 37 -3.89 3.12 0.22
C THR A 37 -2.63 3.95 0.47
N PHE A 38 -2.41 4.93 -0.39
CA PHE A 38 -1.36 5.94 -0.26
C PHE A 38 -1.97 7.33 -0.36
N ALA A 39 -1.58 8.23 0.55
CA ALA A 39 -1.85 9.65 0.38
C ALA A 39 -0.88 10.21 -0.68
N VAL A 40 -1.41 10.85 -1.70
CA VAL A 40 -0.64 11.42 -2.81
C VAL A 40 -0.89 12.91 -2.89
N THR A 41 0.19 13.70 -2.89
CA THR A 41 0.12 15.16 -3.06
C THR A 41 1.00 15.61 -4.22
N ASN A 42 0.47 16.44 -5.12
CA ASN A 42 1.21 17.09 -6.19
C ASN A 42 1.19 18.61 -6.01
N ASP A 43 2.23 19.15 -5.40
CA ASP A 43 2.45 20.58 -5.18
C ASP A 43 3.13 21.27 -6.38
N GLY A 44 3.28 20.55 -7.49
CA GLY A 44 3.78 21.07 -8.75
C GLY A 44 2.73 21.87 -9.52
N ALA A 45 3.18 22.69 -10.47
CA ALA A 45 2.31 23.43 -11.39
C ALA A 45 1.89 22.61 -12.63
N ALA A 46 2.42 21.40 -12.80
CA ALA A 46 2.17 20.53 -13.94
C ALA A 46 1.64 19.15 -13.48
N PRO A 47 0.78 18.49 -14.28
CA PRO A 47 0.33 17.15 -13.97
C PRO A 47 1.51 16.19 -13.95
N ARG A 48 1.50 15.26 -13.00
CA ARG A 48 2.49 14.17 -12.90
C ARG A 48 1.81 12.86 -13.20
N THR A 49 2.52 11.91 -13.77
CA THR A 49 2.01 10.56 -13.98
C THR A 49 2.71 9.60 -13.04
N ILE A 50 1.95 8.87 -12.23
CA ILE A 50 2.48 7.75 -11.46
C ILE A 50 2.08 6.44 -12.13
N GLU A 51 2.96 5.46 -12.08
CA GLU A 51 2.69 4.10 -12.52
C GLU A 51 3.14 3.12 -11.44
N ALA A 52 2.22 2.34 -10.90
CA ALA A 52 2.56 1.24 -10.01
C ALA A 52 3.25 0.14 -10.84
N LYS A 53 4.42 -0.32 -10.39
CA LYS A 53 5.26 -1.30 -11.10
C LYS A 53 5.38 -2.62 -10.37
N SER A 54 5.30 -2.60 -9.04
CA SER A 54 5.46 -3.79 -8.21
C SER A 54 4.68 -3.63 -6.91
N VAL A 55 4.28 -4.78 -6.37
CA VAL A 55 3.72 -4.91 -5.02
C VAL A 55 4.48 -6.03 -4.31
N GLU A 56 4.90 -5.77 -3.09
CA GLU A 56 5.60 -6.74 -2.25
C GLU A 56 4.94 -6.79 -0.87
N LEU A 57 4.56 -7.99 -0.43
CA LEU A 57 4.18 -8.23 0.96
C LEU A 57 5.45 -8.40 1.77
N LEU A 58 5.64 -7.54 2.75
CA LEU A 58 6.71 -7.62 3.73
C LEU A 58 6.20 -8.32 4.99
N HIS A 59 7.06 -9.11 5.63
CA HIS A 59 6.77 -9.79 6.89
C HIS A 59 8.03 -9.92 7.74
N ASP A 60 7.89 -9.74 9.04
CA ASP A 60 8.91 -10.14 10.02
C ASP A 60 8.21 -10.53 11.33
N SER A 61 8.84 -11.43 12.09
CA SER A 61 8.37 -11.85 13.41
C SER A 61 9.10 -11.07 14.51
N SER A 62 8.92 -9.75 14.54
CA SER A 62 9.54 -8.85 15.53
C SER A 62 8.52 -7.89 16.15
N CYS A 63 8.51 -7.81 17.47
CA CYS A 63 7.65 -6.86 18.17
C CYS A 63 8.15 -5.41 18.00
N GLU A 64 9.44 -5.23 17.75
CA GLU A 64 10.15 -3.94 17.80
C GLU A 64 10.39 -3.33 16.43
N LYS A 65 10.65 -4.17 15.42
CA LYS A 65 11.08 -3.71 14.09
C LYS A 65 9.92 -3.76 13.09
N PRO A 66 9.84 -2.77 12.17
CA PRO A 66 8.97 -2.85 11.01
C PRO A 66 9.21 -4.09 10.16
N ALA A 67 8.19 -4.51 9.42
CA ALA A 67 8.35 -5.54 8.40
C ALA A 67 9.22 -5.02 7.25
N SER A 68 10.19 -5.82 6.84
CA SER A 68 11.26 -5.48 5.91
C SER A 68 11.62 -6.64 4.99
N THR A 69 11.41 -7.88 5.42
CA THR A 69 11.68 -9.08 4.62
C THR A 69 10.55 -9.33 3.62
N VAL A 70 10.88 -9.45 2.34
CA VAL A 70 9.90 -9.75 1.28
C VAL A 70 9.43 -11.20 1.44
N ARG A 71 8.13 -11.38 1.71
CA ARG A 71 7.48 -12.69 1.83
C ARG A 71 6.87 -13.16 0.51
N SER A 72 6.25 -12.24 -0.24
CA SER A 72 5.68 -12.54 -1.55
C SER A 72 5.58 -11.30 -2.44
N LYS A 73 5.34 -11.52 -3.73
CA LYS A 73 5.20 -10.49 -4.77
C LYS A 73 3.88 -10.66 -5.51
N PRO A 74 2.73 -10.28 -4.92
CA PRO A 74 1.43 -10.47 -5.54
C PRO A 74 1.34 -9.73 -6.87
N LYS A 75 0.54 -10.27 -7.79
CA LYS A 75 0.34 -9.63 -9.09
C LYS A 75 -0.40 -8.30 -8.92
N LEU A 76 0.21 -7.21 -9.39
CA LEU A 76 -0.44 -5.90 -9.45
C LEU A 76 -1.67 -5.96 -10.37
N ALA A 77 -2.77 -5.36 -9.93
CA ALA A 77 -4.02 -5.29 -10.70
C ALA A 77 -4.28 -3.87 -11.22
N SER A 78 -4.32 -2.87 -10.33
CA SER A 78 -4.69 -1.50 -10.71
C SER A 78 -4.22 -0.43 -9.72
N VAL A 79 -4.29 0.83 -10.14
CA VAL A 79 -4.13 2.04 -9.33
C VAL A 79 -5.20 3.05 -9.71
N MET A 80 -5.84 3.69 -8.72
CA MET A 80 -6.94 4.63 -8.92
C MET A 80 -7.06 5.58 -7.72
N PHE A 81 -7.81 6.68 -7.85
CA PHE A 81 -8.18 7.46 -6.67
C PHE A 81 -9.21 6.72 -5.82
N ASP A 82 -9.18 6.90 -4.50
CA ASP A 82 -10.12 6.24 -3.56
C ASP A 82 -11.58 6.69 -3.78
N ASP A 83 -11.79 7.87 -4.39
CA ASP A 83 -13.10 8.44 -4.69
C ASP A 83 -13.61 8.18 -6.12
N ASP A 84 -12.86 7.42 -6.94
CA ASP A 84 -13.31 7.05 -8.28
C ASP A 84 -14.37 5.92 -8.19
N GLU A 85 -15.64 6.28 -8.37
CA GLU A 85 -16.76 5.30 -8.41
C GLU A 85 -16.74 4.42 -9.67
N ASP A 86 -16.06 4.87 -10.74
CA ASP A 86 -16.03 4.20 -12.03
C ASP A 86 -14.76 3.35 -12.18
N TYR A 87 -14.78 2.14 -11.61
CA TYR A 87 -13.75 1.10 -11.73
C TYR A 87 -13.52 0.57 -13.16
N ARG A 88 -14.00 1.28 -14.19
CA ARG A 88 -14.00 0.85 -15.59
C ARG A 88 -12.62 0.98 -16.22
N GLY A 89 -11.78 0.01 -15.91
CA GLY A 89 -10.50 -0.23 -16.56
C GLY A 89 -9.38 -0.40 -15.55
N ALA A 90 -8.92 -1.64 -15.35
CA ALA A 90 -7.71 -1.90 -14.60
C ALA A 90 -6.52 -1.23 -15.30
N THR A 91 -6.06 -0.09 -14.77
CA THR A 91 -4.86 0.61 -15.20
C THR A 91 -3.82 0.55 -14.10
N THR A 92 -2.54 0.43 -14.47
CA THR A 92 -1.42 0.57 -13.53
C THR A 92 -0.84 1.98 -13.53
N ARG A 93 -1.41 2.90 -14.33
CA ARG A 93 -0.98 4.28 -14.49
C ARG A 93 -2.10 5.25 -14.13
N LEU A 94 -1.75 6.28 -13.36
CA LEU A 94 -2.65 7.33 -12.89
C LEU A 94 -2.04 8.71 -13.12
N ALA A 95 -2.82 9.63 -13.68
CA ALA A 95 -2.45 11.03 -13.76
C ALA A 95 -2.82 11.72 -12.44
N ILE A 96 -1.89 12.49 -11.89
CA ILE A 96 -2.01 13.28 -10.67
C ILE A 96 -2.00 14.77 -11.07
N PRO A 97 -3.17 15.42 -11.19
CA PRO A 97 -3.25 16.83 -11.54
C PRO A 97 -2.46 17.75 -10.58
N PRO A 98 -2.06 18.96 -11.02
CA PRO A 98 -1.52 20.00 -10.14
C PRO A 98 -2.46 20.28 -8.96
N GLY A 99 -1.91 20.49 -7.77
CA GLY A 99 -2.68 20.80 -6.56
C GLY A 99 -3.49 19.63 -5.99
N THR A 100 -3.32 18.42 -6.52
CA THR A 100 -3.99 17.22 -5.98
C THR A 100 -3.46 16.92 -4.58
N SER A 101 -4.36 16.67 -3.64
CA SER A 101 -4.07 16.02 -2.36
C SER A 101 -5.20 15.02 -2.10
N LYS A 102 -4.96 13.75 -2.45
CA LYS A 102 -5.98 12.69 -2.45
C LYS A 102 -5.36 11.33 -2.12
N ASP A 103 -6.22 10.42 -1.70
CA ASP A 103 -5.85 9.02 -1.51
C ASP A 103 -5.91 8.25 -2.82
N VAL A 104 -4.92 7.40 -3.02
CA VAL A 104 -4.76 6.49 -4.16
C VAL A 104 -4.78 5.07 -3.64
N VAL A 105 -5.62 4.23 -4.23
CA VAL A 105 -5.72 2.81 -3.94
C VAL A 105 -4.93 2.02 -4.98
N VAL A 106 -4.06 1.14 -4.52
CA VAL A 106 -3.37 0.15 -5.35
C VAL A 106 -3.97 -1.22 -5.05
N GLN A 107 -4.56 -1.86 -6.06
CA GLN A 107 -5.14 -3.20 -5.96
C GLN A 107 -4.19 -4.25 -6.52
N PHE A 108 -4.24 -5.46 -5.95
CA PHE A 108 -3.38 -6.57 -6.32
C PHE A 108 -4.03 -7.91 -5.95
N GLU A 109 -3.44 -9.00 -6.45
CA GLU A 109 -3.83 -10.36 -6.10
C GLU A 109 -3.87 -10.55 -4.56
N PRO A 110 -5.00 -10.98 -3.97
CA PRO A 110 -5.12 -11.06 -2.53
C PRO A 110 -4.06 -11.95 -1.87
N VAL A 111 -3.46 -11.44 -0.80
CA VAL A 111 -2.48 -12.16 0.04
C VAL A 111 -3.03 -12.41 1.43
N GLU A 112 -2.47 -13.43 2.09
CA GLU A 112 -2.88 -13.84 3.44
C GLU A 112 -1.88 -13.39 4.50
N ALA A 113 -2.40 -12.79 5.56
CA ALA A 113 -1.64 -12.41 6.75
C ALA A 113 -2.29 -13.00 8.01
N TYR A 114 -1.51 -13.81 8.73
CA TYR A 114 -1.90 -14.41 10.00
C TYR A 114 -0.94 -13.95 11.08
N MET A 115 -1.46 -13.24 12.09
CA MET A 115 -0.70 -12.83 13.26
C MET A 115 -0.73 -13.95 14.32
N ALA A 116 0.37 -14.67 14.47
CA ALA A 116 0.51 -15.69 15.50
C ALA A 116 1.01 -15.10 16.82
N TRP A 117 2.00 -14.21 16.75
CA TRP A 117 2.54 -13.52 17.92
C TRP A 117 2.90 -12.06 17.59
N CYS A 118 4.18 -11.78 17.35
CA CYS A 118 4.66 -10.45 16.98
C CYS A 118 4.85 -10.28 15.46
N ASP A 119 4.05 -10.96 14.65
CA ASP A 119 4.13 -10.82 13.20
C ASP A 119 3.72 -9.41 12.78
N ARG A 120 4.63 -8.77 12.03
CA ARG A 120 4.42 -7.47 11.39
C ARG A 120 4.26 -7.71 9.91
N PHE A 121 3.35 -6.95 9.30
CA PHE A 121 3.11 -7.01 7.87
C PHE A 121 3.10 -5.58 7.32
N ALA A 122 3.58 -5.42 6.09
CA ALA A 122 3.49 -4.17 5.35
C ALA A 122 3.39 -4.46 3.86
N ILE A 123 2.86 -3.52 3.09
CA ILE A 123 2.89 -3.55 1.63
C ILE A 123 3.86 -2.50 1.14
N ARG A 124 4.85 -2.92 0.37
CA ARG A 124 5.73 -2.01 -0.39
C ARG A 124 5.26 -1.95 -1.83
N VAL A 125 5.07 -0.73 -2.33
CA VAL A 125 4.74 -0.50 -3.74
C VAL A 125 5.86 0.31 -4.41
N GLY A 126 6.34 -0.20 -5.54
CA GLY A 126 7.26 0.51 -6.41
C GLY A 126 6.47 1.37 -7.39
N PHE A 127 6.74 2.68 -7.40
CA PHE A 127 6.12 3.65 -8.32
C PHE A 127 7.16 4.17 -9.30
N SER A 128 6.80 4.21 -10.59
CA SER A 128 7.51 5.03 -11.58
C SER A 128 6.81 6.37 -11.73
N VAL A 129 7.54 7.47 -11.64
CA VAL A 129 7.02 8.82 -11.82
C VAL A 129 7.52 9.38 -13.15
N ASP A 130 6.58 9.72 -14.03
CA ASP A 130 6.78 10.19 -15.41
C ASP A 130 7.71 9.33 -16.26
N GLY A 131 7.86 8.04 -15.90
CA GLY A 131 8.78 7.11 -16.53
C GLY A 131 10.26 7.40 -16.29
N LYS A 132 10.60 8.34 -15.38
CA LYS A 132 11.98 8.82 -15.17
C LYS A 132 12.55 8.49 -13.79
N GLU A 133 11.69 8.49 -12.78
CA GLU A 133 12.08 8.29 -11.39
C GLU A 133 11.38 7.06 -10.82
N THR A 134 12.06 6.34 -9.94
CA THR A 134 11.51 5.19 -9.22
C THR A 134 11.48 5.52 -7.74
N LEU A 135 10.29 5.44 -7.15
CA LEU A 135 10.05 5.62 -5.73
C LEU A 135 9.52 4.31 -5.13
N SER A 136 9.72 4.12 -3.82
CA SER A 136 9.17 2.95 -3.10
C SER A 136 8.55 3.40 -1.80
N ALA A 137 7.23 3.35 -1.73
CA ALA A 137 6.48 3.70 -0.53
C ALA A 137 6.01 2.42 0.18
N VAL A 138 5.99 2.47 1.50
CA VAL A 138 5.56 1.37 2.36
C VAL A 138 4.35 1.82 3.16
N ALA A 139 3.33 0.97 3.21
CA ALA A 139 2.19 1.12 4.10
C ALA A 139 2.12 -0.08 5.06
N ASP A 140 2.12 0.20 6.36
CA ASP A 140 2.00 -0.80 7.41
C ASP A 140 0.59 -1.43 7.41
N LEU A 141 0.57 -2.76 7.55
CA LEU A 141 -0.63 -3.52 7.77
C LEU A 141 -0.72 -3.90 9.25
N ARG A 142 -1.60 -3.22 9.98
CA ARG A 142 -1.86 -3.56 11.39
C ARG A 142 -2.80 -4.75 11.45
N VAL A 143 -2.27 -5.94 11.25
CA VAL A 143 -3.01 -7.19 11.42
C VAL A 143 -3.27 -7.41 12.91
N ILE A 144 -4.53 -7.61 13.28
CA ILE A 144 -4.97 -7.82 14.65
C ILE A 144 -5.63 -9.17 14.74
N ARG A 145 -5.12 -10.01 15.65
CA ARG A 145 -5.79 -11.25 16.05
C ARG A 145 -6.88 -10.96 17.07
N VAL A 146 -8.12 -11.32 16.75
CA VAL A 146 -9.25 -11.26 17.70
C VAL A 146 -9.50 -12.65 18.30
N GLN A 147 -9.85 -12.71 19.59
CA GLN A 147 -10.33 -13.95 20.21
C GLN A 147 -11.69 -14.32 19.62
N PRO A 148 -12.06 -15.61 19.54
CA PRO A 148 -13.43 -15.98 19.23
C PRO A 148 -14.38 -15.34 20.26
N LEU A 149 -15.52 -14.83 19.80
CA LEU A 149 -16.62 -14.50 20.69
C LEU A 149 -16.97 -15.81 21.41
N ARG A 150 -16.82 -15.84 22.73
CA ARG A 150 -17.31 -16.97 23.52
C ARG A 150 -18.81 -17.06 23.26
N GLU A 151 -19.28 -18.19 22.73
CA GLU A 151 -20.68 -18.57 22.76
C GLU A 151 -21.12 -18.84 24.20
#